data_AF-I8R6Q2-F1
#
_entry.id   AF-I8R6Q2-F1
#
_cell.length_a   1.000
_cell.length_b   1.000
_cell.length_c   1.000
_cell.angle_alpha   90.00
_cell.angle_beta   90.00
_cell.angle_gamma   90.00
#
_symmetry.space_group_name_H-M   'P 1'
#
loop_
_entity.id
_entity.type
_entity.pdbx_description
1 polymer ?
#
loop_
_entity_poly.entity_id
_entity_poly.type
_entity_poly.pdbx_seq_one_letter_code
_entity_poly.pdbx_strand_id
1 'polypeptide(L)'
;MEWFVKALNKDERGFTLIELIVVIAILGILAAIAVPRVTTSLSNAKTNADEANLKILQNAIERYYVEHDQTYPTSLNDLVPNYIDKVPKTQDGKDFNYNSSTGEVTLP
;
A
#
# COMPACT_ATOMS: atom_id res chain seq x y z
N MET A 1 -36.89 2.70 -56.01
CA MET A 1 -35.77 2.76 -55.05
C MET A 1 -36.17 2.14 -53.71
N GLU A 2 -36.71 0.92 -53.72
CA GLU A 2 -37.27 0.27 -52.51
C GLU A 2 -36.40 -0.87 -51.96
N TRP A 3 -35.33 -1.26 -52.66
CA TRP A 3 -34.49 -2.38 -52.27
C TRP A 3 -33.46 -2.03 -51.18
N PHE A 4 -33.14 -0.74 -51.00
CA PHE A 4 -32.16 -0.27 -50.01
C PHE A 4 -32.68 -0.29 -48.56
N VAL A 5 -33.99 -0.20 -48.35
CA VAL A 5 -34.58 -0.12 -47.00
C VAL A 5 -34.70 -1.51 -46.35
N LYS A 6 -34.63 -2.59 -47.14
CA LYS A 6 -34.85 -3.96 -46.65
C LYS A 6 -33.67 -4.56 -45.86
N ALA A 7 -32.52 -3.89 -45.83
CA ALA A 7 -31.28 -4.40 -45.22
C ALA A 7 -31.08 -4.03 -43.74
N LEU A 8 -31.98 -3.23 -43.13
CA LEU A 8 -31.82 -2.76 -41.75
C LEU A 8 -32.57 -3.59 -40.70
N ASN A 9 -33.36 -4.59 -41.10
CA ASN A 9 -34.07 -5.45 -40.14
C ASN A 9 -33.24 -6.71 -39.83
N LYS A 10 -31.99 -6.50 -39.40
CA LYS A 10 -31.11 -7.55 -38.91
C LYS A 10 -31.50 -7.80 -37.45
N ASP A 11 -31.99 -9.00 -37.14
CA ASP A 11 -32.41 -9.42 -35.80
C ASP A 11 -31.42 -8.96 -34.71
N GLU A 12 -31.74 -7.83 -34.06
CA GLU A 12 -31.04 -7.35 -32.88
C GLU A 12 -31.50 -8.25 -31.71
N ARG A 13 -30.84 -9.39 -31.58
CA ARG A 13 -31.04 -10.28 -30.42
C ARG A 13 -30.57 -9.52 -29.18
N GLY A 14 -31.52 -8.96 -28.43
CA GLY A 14 -31.27 -8.31 -27.15
C GLY A 14 -30.72 -9.28 -26.11
N PHE A 15 -29.91 -8.75 -25.19
CA PHE A 15 -29.38 -9.49 -24.05
C PHE A 15 -30.53 -10.02 -23.19
N THR A 16 -30.48 -11.30 -22.80
CA THR A 16 -31.52 -11.85 -21.91
C THR A 16 -31.25 -11.46 -20.45
N LEU A 17 -32.31 -11.29 -19.66
CA LEU A 17 -32.15 -11.04 -18.21
C LEU A 17 -31.44 -12.19 -17.50
N ILE A 18 -31.65 -13.43 -17.97
CA ILE A 18 -31.01 -14.62 -17.39
C ILE A 18 -29.49 -14.61 -17.60
N GLU A 19 -29.00 -14.18 -18.77
CA GLU A 19 -27.56 -14.04 -19.02
C GLU A 19 -26.93 -13.02 -18.07
N LEU A 20 -27.58 -11.88 -17.84
CA LEU A 20 -27.06 -10.87 -16.92
C LEU A 20 -27.03 -11.39 -15.48
N ILE A 21 -28.06 -12.11 -15.04
CA ILE A 21 -28.15 -12.69 -13.69
C ILE A 21 -27.03 -13.70 -13.45
N VAL A 22 -26.75 -14.59 -14.40
CA VAL A 22 -25.66 -15.58 -14.27
C VAL A 22 -24.29 -14.89 -14.20
N VAL A 23 -24.07 -13.83 -15.00
CA VAL A 23 -22.81 -13.08 -14.99
C VAL A 23 -22.58 -12.41 -13.63
N ILE A 24 -23.57 -11.69 -13.08
CA ILE A 24 -23.41 -11.04 -11.78
C ILE A 24 -23.29 -12.05 -10.64
N ALA A 25 -23.92 -13.22 -10.76
CA ALA A 25 -23.75 -14.30 -9.79
C ALA A 25 -22.31 -14.81 -9.76
N ILE A 26 -21.69 -15.05 -10.92
CA ILE A 26 -20.27 -15.45 -11.02
C ILE A 26 -19.36 -14.33 -10.52
N LEU A 27 -19.60 -13.07 -10.92
CA LEU A 27 -18.83 -11.92 -10.43
C LEU A 27 -18.93 -11.76 -8.91
N GLY A 28 -20.11 -12.02 -8.32
CA GLY A 28 -20.31 -12.00 -6.87
C GLY A 28 -19.47 -13.04 -6.14
N ILE A 29 -19.41 -14.28 -6.65
CA ILE A 29 -18.58 -15.35 -6.08
C ILE A 29 -17.09 -14.98 -6.16
N LEU A 30 -16.64 -14.48 -7.31
CA LEU A 30 -15.25 -14.05 -7.49
C LEU A 30 -14.90 -12.88 -6.57
N ALA A 31 -15.77 -11.88 -6.46
CA ALA A 31 -15.56 -10.73 -5.59
C ALA A 31 -15.50 -11.13 -4.11
N ALA A 32 -16.36 -12.05 -3.67
CA ALA A 32 -16.38 -12.55 -2.29
C ALA A 32 -15.04 -13.18 -1.86
N ILE A 33 -14.33 -13.84 -2.79
CA ILE A 33 -13.01 -14.43 -2.54
C ILE A 33 -11.90 -13.40 -2.72
N ALA A 34 -11.99 -12.55 -3.74
CA ALA A 34 -10.93 -11.61 -4.11
C ALA A 34 -10.75 -10.47 -3.10
N VAL A 35 -11.84 -9.88 -2.61
CA VAL A 35 -11.81 -8.73 -1.70
C VAL A 35 -11.02 -8.99 -0.42
N PRO A 36 -11.33 -10.02 0.41
CA PRO A 36 -10.60 -10.26 1.65
C PRO A 36 -9.12 -10.61 1.43
N ARG A 37 -8.79 -11.23 0.29
CA ARG A 37 -7.41 -11.54 -0.07
C ARG A 37 -6.59 -10.27 -0.34
N VAL A 38 -7.16 -9.32 -1.07
CA VAL A 38 -6.49 -8.05 -1.39
C VAL A 38 -6.33 -7.19 -0.14
N THR A 39 -7.34 -7.08 0.71
CA THR A 39 -7.25 -6.27 1.94
C THR A 39 -6.18 -6.81 2.90
N THR A 40 -6.10 -8.13 3.07
CA THR A 40 -5.07 -8.77 3.89
C THR A 40 -3.67 -8.56 3.30
N SER A 41 -3.52 -8.72 1.98
CA SER A 41 -2.25 -8.49 1.30
C SER A 41 -1.78 -7.03 1.44
N LEU A 42 -2.70 -6.07 1.35
CA LEU A 42 -2.39 -4.66 1.53
C LEU A 42 -1.98 -4.37 2.97
N SER A 43 -2.70 -4.90 3.97
CA SER A 43 -2.34 -4.77 5.38
C SER A 43 -0.94 -5.33 5.67
N ASN A 44 -0.63 -6.52 5.16
CA ASN A 44 0.69 -7.13 5.34
C ASN A 44 1.79 -6.33 4.63
N ALA A 45 1.52 -5.82 3.42
CA ALA A 45 2.46 -4.96 2.71
C ALA A 45 2.74 -3.67 3.50
N LYS A 46 1.71 -3.11 4.16
CA LYS A 46 1.88 -1.94 5.03
C LYS A 46 2.79 -2.24 6.22
N THR A 47 2.48 -3.29 6.97
CA THR A 47 3.30 -3.71 8.12
C THR A 47 4.75 -3.97 7.71
N ASN A 48 4.96 -4.71 6.61
CA ASN A 48 6.31 -5.01 6.12
C ASN A 48 7.08 -3.76 5.70
N ALA A 49 6.41 -2.78 5.08
CA ALA A 49 7.03 -1.51 4.71
C ALA A 49 7.43 -0.70 5.95
N ASP A 50 6.59 -0.69 6.98
CA ASP A 50 6.86 0.03 8.23
C ASP A 50 8.00 -0.63 9.03
N GLU A 51 8.06 -1.96 9.07
CA GLU A 51 9.20 -2.69 9.63
C GLU A 51 10.50 -2.43 8.86
N ALA A 52 10.44 -2.36 7.53
CA ALA A 52 11.60 -2.03 6.71
C ALA A 52 12.10 -0.60 7.00
N ASN A 53 11.18 0.36 7.11
CA ASN A 53 11.50 1.74 7.48
C ASN A 53 12.10 1.84 8.89
N LEU A 54 11.59 1.07 9.86
CA LEU A 54 12.15 0.98 11.21
C LEU A 54 13.60 0.51 11.16
N LYS A 55 13.90 -0.55 10.41
CA LYS A 55 15.28 -1.04 10.25
C LYS A 55 16.20 0.00 9.59
N ILE A 56 15.71 0.73 8.61
CA ILE A 56 16.48 1.82 7.97
C ILE A 56 16.82 2.90 9.00
N LEU A 57 15.85 3.33 9.81
CA LEU A 57 16.06 4.30 10.88
C LEU A 57 17.03 3.80 11.95
N GLN A 58 16.86 2.56 12.41
CA GLN A 58 17.75 1.93 13.39
C GLN A 58 19.21 1.91 12.89
N ASN A 59 19.42 1.48 11.65
CA ASN A 59 20.75 1.47 11.04
C ASN A 59 21.35 2.89 10.91
N ALA A 60 20.52 3.89 10.61
CA ALA A 60 20.96 5.29 10.55
C ALA A 60 21.39 5.82 11.93
N ILE A 61 20.65 5.47 12.98
CA ILE A 61 20.98 5.82 14.37
C ILE A 61 22.26 5.14 14.83
N GLU A 62 22.42 3.86 14.53
CA GLU A 62 23.64 3.12 14.87
C GLU A 62 24.87 3.71 14.18
N ARG A 63 24.74 4.11 12.91
CA ARG A 63 25.81 4.85 12.21
C ARG A 63 26.13 6.19 12.88
N TYR A 64 25.10 6.97 13.22
CA TYR A 64 25.29 8.24 13.93
C TYR A 64 26.03 8.02 15.26
N TYR A 65 25.62 7.01 16.02
CA TYR A 65 26.19 6.66 17.32
C TYR A 65 27.68 6.34 17.25
N VAL A 66 28.10 5.59 16.22
CA VAL A 66 29.53 5.26 16.01
C VAL A 66 30.34 6.48 15.61
N GLU A 67 29.76 7.41 14.84
CA GLU A 67 30.46 8.61 14.37
C GLU A 67 30.48 9.75 15.41
N HIS A 68 29.56 9.77 16.37
CA HIS A 68 29.42 10.80 17.40
C HIS A 68 29.77 10.30 18.80
N ASP A 69 30.93 9.65 18.94
CA ASP A 69 31.49 9.25 20.24
C ASP A 69 30.48 8.53 21.15
N GLN A 70 29.74 7.55 20.60
CA GLN A 70 28.75 6.77 21.35
C GLN A 70 27.58 7.60 21.92
N THR A 71 27.22 8.68 21.22
CA THR A 71 26.08 9.54 21.56
C THR A 71 24.94 9.32 20.57
N TYR A 72 23.74 9.05 21.07
CA TYR A 72 22.55 8.95 20.24
C TYR A 72 22.07 10.34 19.77
N PRO A 73 21.43 10.42 18.59
CA PRO A 73 20.85 11.68 18.13
C PRO A 73 19.77 12.16 19.10
N THR A 74 19.59 13.47 19.23
CA THR A 74 18.53 14.03 20.08
C THR A 74 17.16 13.93 19.42
N SER A 75 17.14 13.95 18.09
CA SER A 75 15.95 13.81 17.27
C SER A 75 16.24 13.01 16.00
N LEU A 76 15.22 12.38 15.41
CA LEU A 76 15.36 11.72 14.10
C LEU A 76 15.73 12.70 12.97
N ASN A 77 15.51 14.01 13.16
CA ASN A 77 15.89 15.01 12.17
C ASN A 77 17.42 15.22 12.12
N ASP A 78 18.14 14.88 13.18
CA ASP A 78 19.60 15.00 13.25
C ASP A 78 20.29 13.99 12.32
N LEU A 79 19.55 12.97 11.87
CA LEU A 79 20.01 11.98 10.89
C LEU A 79 20.03 12.51 9.46
N VAL A 80 19.29 13.59 9.19
CA VAL A 80 19.16 14.17 7.84
C VAL A 80 20.20 15.30 7.66
N PRO A 81 20.88 15.39 6.50
CA PRO A 81 20.85 14.49 5.35
C PRO A 81 21.93 13.39 5.39
N ASN A 82 22.81 13.38 6.38
CA ASN A 82 24.07 12.62 6.34
C ASN A 82 23.87 11.09 6.51
N TYR A 83 22.80 10.68 7.18
CA TYR A 83 22.51 9.26 7.45
C TYR A 83 21.28 8.76 6.71
N ILE A 84 20.32 9.65 6.43
CA ILE A 84 19.10 9.36 5.67
C ILE A 84 18.62 10.61 4.93
N ASP A 85 18.05 10.44 3.73
CA ASP A 85 17.57 11.56 2.90
C ASP A 85 16.36 12.29 3.51
N LYS A 86 15.48 11.54 4.19
CA LYS A 86 14.31 12.04 4.90
C LYS A 86 13.87 11.04 5.95
N VAL A 87 13.30 11.51 7.05
CA VAL A 87 12.68 10.63 8.04
C VAL A 87 11.44 9.98 7.43
N PRO A 88 11.40 8.63 7.26
CA PRO A 88 10.22 7.95 6.75
C PRO A 88 9.07 8.04 7.76
N LYS A 89 7.84 8.03 7.25
CA LYS A 89 6.61 7.88 8.04
C LYS A 89 6.06 6.48 7.86
N THR A 90 5.19 6.06 8.75
CA THR A 90 4.45 4.80 8.58
C THR A 90 3.52 4.86 7.36
N GLN A 91 3.04 3.72 6.88
CA GLN A 91 2.07 3.67 5.78
C GLN A 91 0.72 4.31 6.13
N ASP A 92 0.45 4.49 7.42
CA ASP A 92 -0.71 5.23 7.93
C ASP A 92 -0.40 6.72 8.20
N GLY A 93 0.78 7.20 7.82
CA GLY A 93 1.18 8.60 7.88
C GLY A 93 1.60 9.10 9.26
N LYS A 94 1.77 8.20 10.23
CA LYS A 94 2.24 8.51 11.58
C LYS A 94 3.76 8.58 11.63
N ASP A 95 4.27 9.34 12.58
CA ASP A 95 5.70 9.39 12.87
C ASP A 95 6.11 8.18 13.73
N PHE A 96 7.36 7.74 13.60
CA PHE A 96 7.93 6.70 14.46
C PHE A 96 8.22 7.24 15.86
N ASN A 97 8.04 6.40 16.87
CA ASN A 97 8.43 6.72 18.24
C ASN A 97 9.95 6.56 18.36
N TYR A 98 10.64 7.58 18.85
CA TYR A 98 12.09 7.57 19.02
C TYR A 98 12.47 7.87 20.48
N ASN A 99 13.32 7.03 21.05
CA ASN A 99 13.88 7.24 22.39
C ASN A 99 15.35 7.68 22.30
N SER A 100 15.62 8.95 22.57
CA SER A 100 16.98 9.53 22.53
C SER A 100 17.92 8.98 23.61
N SER A 101 17.39 8.35 24.66
CA SER A 101 18.21 7.77 25.74
C SER A 101 18.69 6.36 25.41
N THR A 102 17.90 5.58 24.67
CA THR A 102 18.22 4.20 24.30
C THR A 102 18.63 4.03 22.84
N GLY A 103 18.36 5.01 21.99
CA GLY A 103 18.56 4.92 20.54
C GLY A 103 17.51 4.08 19.82
N GLU A 104 16.48 3.60 20.53
CA GLU A 104 15.48 2.71 19.95
C GLU A 104 14.41 3.47 19.16
N VAL A 105 14.02 2.89 18.03
CA VAL A 105 12.89 3.33 17.21
C VAL A 105 11.79 2.28 17.25
N THR A 106 10.57 2.69 17.55
CA THR A 106 9.41 1.80 17.61
C THR A 106 8.26 2.33 16.75
N LEU A 107 7.35 1.41 16.41
CA LEU A 107 6.10 1.77 15.75
C LEU A 107 5.24 2.64 16.69
N PRO A 108 4.41 3.54 16.12
CA PRO A 108 3.51 4.41 16.87
C PRO A 108 2.48 3.66 17.73
#